data_AF-A0A5Q4C6S1-F1
#
_entry.id   AF-A0A5Q4C6S1-F1
#
_cell.length_a   1.000
_cell.length_b   1.000
_cell.length_c   1.000
_cell.angle_alpha   90.00
_cell.angle_beta   90.00
_cell.angle_gamma   90.00
#
_symmetry.space_group_name_H-M   'P 1'
#
loop_
_entity.id
_entity.type
_entity.pdbx_description
1 polymer ?
#
loop_
_entity_poly.entity_id
_entity_poly.type
_entity_poly.pdbx_seq_one_letter_code
_entity_poly.pdbx_strand_id
1 'polypeptide(L)' 'MIVRLLSMAATGYFYTFKRPRTASPMSMLKYDPYITSQSREWDGRADDTTVRRKVLFLEQKKKGK' A
#
# COMPACT_ATOMS: atom_id res chain seq x y z
N MET A 1 -17.98 -5.28 7.38
CA MET A 1 -16.77 -6.05 7.71
C MET A 1 -15.55 -5.14 7.72
N ILE A 2 -14.57 -5.41 8.59
CA ILE A 2 -13.31 -4.67 8.64
C ILE A 2 -12.34 -5.28 7.63
N VAL A 3 -11.65 -4.45 6.86
CA VAL A 3 -10.63 -4.88 5.89
C VAL A 3 -9.36 -4.06 6.00
N ARG A 4 -8.26 -4.64 5.50
CA ARG A 4 -6.95 -3.99 5.39
C ARG A 4 -6.74 -3.55 3.95
N LEU A 5 -6.45 -2.26 3.76
CA LEU A 5 -5.99 -1.71 2.50
C LEU A 5 -4.47 -1.60 2.56
N LEU A 6 -3.77 -2.38 1.75
CA LEU A 6 -2.31 -2.49 1.74
C LEU A 6 -1.71 -1.55 0.69
N SER A 7 -0.61 -0.89 1.03
CA SER A 7 0.15 -0.02 0.12
C SER A 7 0.79 -0.83 -1.01
N MET A 8 0.61 -0.38 -2.26
CA MET A 8 1.24 -0.99 -3.45
C MET A 8 2.71 -0.60 -3.62
N ALA A 9 3.23 0.31 -2.81
CA ALA A 9 4.67 0.59 -2.79
C ALA A 9 5.45 -0.40 -1.92
N ALA A 10 4.82 -1.51 -1.52
CA ALA A 10 5.44 -2.62 -0.80
C ALA A 10 6.14 -2.24 0.52
N THR A 11 5.70 -1.15 1.17
CA THR A 11 6.22 -0.67 2.45
C THR A 11 5.74 -1.50 3.66
N GLY A 12 4.68 -2.29 3.47
CA GLY A 12 3.97 -2.99 4.55
C GLY A 12 2.95 -2.13 5.29
N TYR A 13 2.84 -0.83 4.97
CA TYR A 13 1.84 0.05 5.58
C TYR A 13 0.42 -0.28 5.09
N PHE A 14 -0.55 -0.16 6.00
CA PHE A 14 -1.95 -0.42 5.70
C PHE A 14 -2.89 0.49 6.50
N TYR A 15 -4.07 0.71 5.93
CA TYR A 15 -5.19 1.31 6.63
C TYR A 15 -6.27 0.27 6.92
N THR A 16 -7.01 0.46 8.01
CA THR A 16 -8.20 -0.33 8.32
C THR A 16 -9.46 0.45 7.99
N PHE A 17 -10.38 -0.18 7.24
CA PHE A 17 -11.66 0.42 6.89
C PHE A 17 -12.81 -0.54 7.17
N LYS A 18 -13.99 0.02 7.45
CA LYS A 18 -15.25 -0.73 7.51
C LYS A 18 -15.97 -0.57 6.16
N ARG A 19 -16.39 -1.68 5.56
CA ARG A 19 -17.29 -1.66 4.39
C ARG A 19 -18.45 -2.68 4.48
N PRO A 20 -19.55 -2.49 3.75
CA PRO A 20 -20.60 -3.51 3.60
C PRO A 20 -20.07 -4.80 2.97
N ARG A 21 -20.62 -5.96 3.34
CA ARG A 21 -20.16 -7.27 2.84
C ARG A 21 -20.45 -7.50 1.36
N THR A 22 -21.53 -6.91 0.85
CA THR A 22 -22.02 -7.05 -0.52
C THR A 22 -21.34 -6.09 -1.50
N ALA A 23 -20.57 -5.11 -1.01
CA ALA A 23 -19.88 -4.15 -1.84
C ALA A 23 -18.61 -4.75 -2.48
N SER A 24 -18.22 -4.20 -3.64
CA SER A 24 -16.96 -4.54 -4.30
C SER A 24 -15.73 -4.24 -3.42
N PRO A 25 -14.57 -4.86 -3.70
CA PRO A 25 -13.31 -4.56 -3.01
C PRO A 25 -12.91 -3.10 -3.17
N MET A 26 -12.27 -2.53 -2.15
CA MET A 26 -11.87 -1.12 -2.16
C MET A 26 -10.46 -0.89 -2.72
N SER A 27 -10.29 0.21 -3.45
CA SER A 27 -9.01 0.77 -3.87
C SER A 27 -9.00 2.28 -3.66
N MET A 28 -7.87 2.86 -3.23
CA MET A 28 -7.76 4.30 -2.94
C MET A 28 -6.33 4.81 -3.15
N LEU A 29 -6.19 6.07 -3.56
CA LEU A 29 -4.89 6.78 -3.48
C LEU A 29 -4.76 7.44 -2.11
N LYS A 30 -3.79 7.00 -1.31
CA LYS A 30 -3.55 7.53 0.05
C LYS A 30 -2.07 7.77 0.29
N TYR A 31 -1.78 8.61 1.28
CA TYR A 31 -0.42 8.83 1.72
C TYR A 31 0.12 7.61 2.46
N ASP A 32 1.31 7.18 2.07
CA ASP A 32 2.11 6.20 2.77
C ASP A 32 3.31 6.91 3.41
N PRO A 33 3.41 6.94 4.76
CA PRO A 33 4.46 7.66 5.47
C PRO A 33 5.80 6.94 5.53
N TYR A 34 5.86 5.66 5.14
CA TYR A 34 7.01 4.80 5.37
C TYR A 34 8.08 4.97 4.30
N ILE A 35 9.26 5.42 4.69
CA ILE A 35 10.42 5.40 3.79
C ILE A 35 10.96 3.97 3.75
N THR A 36 11.02 3.36 2.57
CA THR A 36 11.83 2.15 2.38
C THR A 36 13.21 2.52 1.87
N SER A 37 14.25 2.26 2.65
CA SER A 37 15.63 2.44 2.22
C SER A 37 16.07 1.18 1.46
N GLN A 38 15.62 1.02 0.22
CA GLN A 38 16.22 0.02 -0.69
C GLN A 38 17.08 0.75 -1.71
N SER A 39 18.24 1.20 -1.25
CA SER A 39 19.36 1.57 -2.12
C SER A 39 19.89 0.31 -2.80
N ARG A 40 19.18 -0.22 -3.79
CA ARG A 40 19.81 -1.04 -4.82
C ARG A 40 20.36 -0.10 -5.87
N GLU A 41 21.55 0.40 -5.54
CA GLU A 41 22.48 1.03 -6.45
C GLU A 41 22.66 0.15 -7.70
N TRP A 42 22.41 0.69 -8.91
CA TRP A 42 22.99 0.17 -10.15
C TRP A 42 23.05 1.19 -11.31
N ASP A 43 22.16 2.19 -11.44
CA ASP A 43 22.04 2.91 -12.72
C ASP A 43 22.02 4.46 -12.69
N GLY A 44 22.43 5.12 -11.60
CA GLY A 44 22.62 6.59 -11.59
C GLY A 44 21.41 7.46 -11.95
N ARG A 45 20.19 6.89 -11.96
CA ARG A 45 18.91 7.62 -12.08
C ARG A 45 18.30 7.69 -10.69
N ALA A 46 17.96 8.90 -10.27
CA ALA A 46 17.59 9.27 -8.90
C ALA A 46 16.77 8.21 -8.15
N ASP A 47 17.40 7.66 -7.12
CA ASP A 47 16.80 7.29 -5.83
C ASP A 47 15.73 8.33 -5.45
N ASP A 48 14.45 7.95 -5.52
CA ASP A 48 13.35 8.65 -4.86
C ASP A 48 13.04 7.87 -3.58
N THR A 49 13.79 8.15 -2.51
CA THR A 49 13.50 7.80 -1.11
C THR A 49 12.13 7.11 -0.93
N THR A 50 12.15 5.78 -0.92
CA THR A 50 11.09 4.92 -1.45
C THR A 50 9.88 4.76 -0.54
N VAL A 51 9.37 5.87 0.03
CA VAL A 51 7.96 6.27 0.12
C VAL A 51 7.74 7.37 1.20
N ARG A 52 7.27 8.54 0.77
CA ARG A 52 6.55 9.56 1.57
C ARG A 52 5.62 10.30 0.61
N ARG A 53 4.70 9.55 0.01
CA ARG A 53 3.88 10.05 -1.11
C ARG A 53 2.53 9.38 -1.19
N LYS A 54 1.67 9.89 -2.06
CA LYS A 54 0.41 9.22 -2.40
C LYS A 54 0.71 8.01 -3.27
N VAL A 55 0.22 6.86 -2.83
CA VAL A 55 0.39 5.54 -3.46
C VAL A 55 -0.99 4.89 -3.57
N LEU A 56 -1.14 3.96 -4.51
CA LEU A 56 -2.34 3.13 -4.61
C LEU A 56 -2.39 2.13 -3.46
N PHE A 57 -3.53 2.05 -2.79
CA PHE A 57 -3.82 1.06 -1.77
C PHE A 57 -4.90 0.13 -2.29
N LEU A 58 -4.69 -1.18 -2.13
CA LEU A 58 -5.66 -2.21 -2.52
C LEU A 58 -6.08 -3.02 -1.32
N GLU A 59 -7.35 -3.39 -1.29
CA GLU A 59 -7.86 -4.28 -0.27
C GLU A 59 -7.24 -5.68 -0.34
N GLN A 60 -6.73 -6.14 0.80
CA GLN A 60 -6.23 -7.50 0.94
C GLN A 60 -7.41 -8.47 1.12
N LYS A 61 -7.64 -9.32 0.12
CA LYS A 61 -8.56 -10.46 0.24
C LYS A 61 -7.96 -11.49 1.21
N LYS A 62 -8.74 -11.95 2.18
CA LYS A 62 -8.36 -13.10 3.01
C LYS A 62 -8.26 -14.32 2.08
N LYS A 63 -7.05 -14.78 1.76
CA LYS A 63 -6.84 -16.07 1.10
C LYS A 63 -7.31 -17.13 2.11
N GLY A 64 -8.24 -17.99 1.70
CA GLY A 64 -8.68 -19.11 2.52
C GLY A 64 -7.49 -20.00 2.89
N LYS A 65 -7.55 -20.63 4.06
CA LYS A 65 -6.65 -21.74 4.38
C LYS A 65 -7.00 -22.94 3.52
#